data_AF-A0A5J4PM67-F1
#
_entry.id   AF-A0A5J4PM67-F1
#
_cell.length_a   1.000
_cell.length_b   1.000
_cell.length_c   1.000
_cell.angle_alpha   90.00
_cell.angle_beta   90.00
_cell.angle_gamma   90.00
#
_symmetry.space_group_name_H-M   'P 1'
#
loop_
_entity.id
_entity.type
_entity.pdbx_description
1 polymer ?
#
loop_
_entity_poly.entity_id
_entity_poly.type
_entity_poly.pdbx_seq_one_letter_code
_entity_poly.pdbx_strand_id
1 'polypeptide(L)'
;MNEKQKPSFQSTLKSADTEEPIDLLFYRPVGYYWALLFNRFGIAPNAVTVASIFLGVAAGVMFYFNDMYYNVIGMFLLIWANTYDSADGQLARISGKKSDIGRALDGIAGDLWFYSIYFFICLRLHPEWSYRIWVLAAIAGFCHSRQAAMADYYRNVHLFFLNGKSGSELNHS
;
A
#
# COMPACT_ATOMS: atom_id res chain seq x y z
N MET A 1 -23.68 -19.06 -22.42
CA MET A 1 -23.01 -18.73 -21.15
C MET A 1 -21.57 -18.40 -21.49
N ASN A 2 -21.23 -17.12 -21.65
CA ASN A 2 -19.88 -16.73 -22.10
C ASN A 2 -18.86 -17.00 -20.99
N GLU A 3 -17.86 -17.83 -21.28
CA GLU A 3 -16.62 -17.87 -20.50
C GLU A 3 -16.02 -16.46 -20.50
N LYS A 4 -16.14 -15.74 -19.38
CA LYS A 4 -15.39 -14.50 -19.18
C LYS A 4 -13.92 -14.90 -19.17
N GLN A 5 -13.20 -14.64 -20.27
CA GLN A 5 -11.75 -14.72 -20.33
C GLN A 5 -11.19 -14.05 -19.07
N LYS A 6 -10.38 -14.80 -18.29
CA LYS A 6 -9.75 -14.25 -17.10
C LYS A 6 -8.91 -13.03 -17.54
N PRO A 7 -9.06 -11.85 -16.91
CA PRO A 7 -8.27 -10.68 -17.26
C PRO A 7 -6.79 -11.02 -17.11
N SER A 8 -5.97 -10.70 -18.11
CA SER A 8 -4.55 -11.09 -18.11
C SER A 8 -3.79 -10.34 -17.01
N PHE A 9 -2.79 -10.97 -16.39
CA PHE A 9 -1.96 -10.36 -15.35
C PHE A 9 -1.42 -8.98 -15.76
N GLN A 10 -0.92 -8.86 -17.00
CA GLN A 10 -0.39 -7.63 -17.56
C GLN A 10 -1.41 -6.49 -17.60
N SER A 11 -2.68 -6.77 -17.92
CA SER A 11 -3.75 -5.76 -17.94
C SER A 11 -4.08 -5.17 -16.56
N THR A 12 -3.59 -5.80 -15.50
CA THR A 12 -3.82 -5.34 -14.12
C THR A 12 -2.68 -4.50 -13.56
N LEU A 13 -1.56 -4.32 -14.27
CA LEU A 13 -0.42 -3.52 -13.82
C LEU A 13 -0.65 -2.01 -14.00
N LYS A 14 -0.04 -1.17 -13.15
CA LYS A 14 -0.30 0.30 -13.10
C LYS A 14 0.44 1.02 -14.23
N SER A 15 1.66 0.58 -14.49
CA SER A 15 2.51 0.87 -15.66
C SER A 15 3.80 0.08 -15.43
N ALA A 16 4.30 -0.69 -16.40
CA ALA A 16 5.48 -1.53 -16.19
C ALA A 16 6.76 -0.73 -15.85
N ASP A 17 6.83 0.54 -16.26
CA ASP A 17 8.05 1.37 -16.18
C ASP A 17 8.29 2.03 -14.80
N THR A 18 7.35 1.95 -13.84
CA THR A 18 7.50 2.61 -12.53
C THR A 18 7.41 1.66 -11.33
N GLU A 19 7.35 0.35 -11.57
CA GLU A 19 7.20 -0.65 -10.51
C GLU A 19 8.57 -1.16 -10.06
N GLU A 20 8.76 -1.30 -8.75
CA GLU A 20 10.01 -1.83 -8.21
C GLU A 20 10.15 -3.33 -8.53
N PRO A 21 11.38 -3.88 -8.64
CA PRO A 21 11.58 -5.29 -8.95
C PRO A 21 10.88 -6.24 -7.96
N ILE A 22 10.84 -5.87 -6.67
CA ILE A 22 10.15 -6.66 -5.64
C ILE A 22 8.63 -6.65 -5.85
N ASP A 23 8.06 -5.53 -6.28
CA ASP A 23 6.63 -5.43 -6.57
C ASP A 23 6.28 -6.34 -7.74
N LEU A 24 7.05 -6.28 -8.82
CA LEU A 24 6.82 -7.09 -10.01
C LEU A 24 7.00 -8.59 -9.76
N LEU A 25 7.98 -8.98 -8.94
CA LEU A 25 8.30 -10.39 -8.68
C LEU A 25 7.42 -11.02 -7.59
N PHE A 26 6.96 -10.25 -6.60
CA PHE A 26 6.27 -10.78 -5.43
C PHE A 26 4.88 -10.19 -5.22
N TYR A 27 4.76 -8.89 -4.96
CA TYR A 27 3.48 -8.30 -4.54
C TYR A 27 2.44 -8.27 -5.65
N ARG A 28 2.83 -8.06 -6.90
CA ARG A 28 1.91 -8.02 -8.05
C ARG A 28 1.38 -9.42 -8.38
N PRO A 29 2.19 -10.49 -8.52
CA PRO A 29 1.68 -11.84 -8.74
C PRO A 29 0.77 -12.33 -7.62
N VAL A 30 1.17 -12.16 -6.36
CA VAL A 30 0.39 -12.62 -5.21
C VAL A 30 -0.90 -11.79 -5.08
N GLY A 31 -0.81 -10.47 -5.22
CA GLY A 31 -1.95 -9.57 -5.24
C GLY A 31 -2.97 -9.92 -6.32
N TYR A 32 -2.50 -10.35 -7.50
CA TYR A 32 -3.39 -10.68 -8.62
C TYR A 32 -4.26 -11.89 -8.32
N TYR A 33 -3.70 -12.91 -7.67
CA TYR A 33 -4.48 -14.07 -7.24
C TYR A 33 -5.54 -13.69 -6.19
N TRP A 34 -5.20 -12.81 -5.25
CA TRP A 34 -6.17 -12.25 -4.30
C TRP A 34 -7.24 -11.42 -5.02
N ALA A 35 -6.86 -10.58 -5.97
CA ALA A 35 -7.80 -9.78 -6.76
C ALA A 35 -8.79 -10.66 -7.53
N LEU A 36 -8.32 -11.77 -8.14
CA LEU A 36 -9.21 -12.74 -8.79
C LEU A 36 -10.17 -13.41 -7.79
N LEU A 37 -9.68 -13.78 -6.61
CA LEU A 37 -10.48 -14.39 -5.55
C LEU A 37 -11.56 -13.43 -5.05
N PHE A 38 -11.18 -12.20 -4.72
CA PHE A 38 -12.08 -11.15 -4.26
C PHE A 38 -13.11 -10.76 -5.31
N ASN A 39 -12.71 -10.69 -6.58
CA ASN A 39 -13.62 -10.46 -7.70
C ASN A 39 -14.66 -11.59 -7.81
N ARG A 40 -14.24 -12.85 -7.60
CA ARG A 40 -15.15 -14.01 -7.61
C ARG A 40 -16.20 -13.94 -6.49
N PHE A 41 -15.83 -13.43 -5.32
CA PHE A 41 -16.73 -13.24 -4.17
C PHE A 41 -17.47 -11.90 -4.18
N GLY A 42 -17.26 -11.04 -5.18
CA GLY A 42 -17.93 -9.75 -5.28
C GLY A 42 -17.48 -8.72 -4.24
N ILE A 43 -16.30 -8.90 -3.63
CA ILE A 43 -15.74 -7.98 -2.64
C ILE A 43 -15.39 -6.65 -3.32
N ALA A 44 -15.64 -5.53 -2.63
CA ALA A 44 -15.31 -4.20 -3.12
C ALA A 44 -13.80 -3.88 -2.90
N PRO A 45 -13.12 -3.17 -3.82
CA PRO A 45 -11.73 -2.75 -3.65
C PRO A 45 -11.47 -2.05 -2.31
N ASN A 46 -12.27 -1.03 -1.97
CA ASN A 46 -12.11 -0.28 -0.73
C ASN A 46 -12.21 -1.13 0.54
N ALA A 47 -12.93 -2.27 0.51
CA ALA A 47 -12.98 -3.18 1.65
C ALA A 47 -11.64 -3.91 1.85
N VAL A 48 -10.95 -4.21 0.76
CA VAL A 48 -9.60 -4.81 0.78
C VAL A 48 -8.59 -3.78 1.30
N THR A 49 -8.69 -2.52 0.88
CA THR A 49 -7.89 -1.41 1.41
C THR A 49 -8.10 -1.21 2.91
N VAL A 50 -9.35 -1.25 3.39
CA VAL A 50 -9.61 -1.17 4.83
C VAL A 50 -9.02 -2.37 5.57
N ALA A 51 -9.10 -3.57 5.02
CA ALA A 51 -8.49 -4.76 5.61
C ALA A 51 -6.95 -4.64 5.68
N SER A 52 -6.30 -4.07 4.66
CA SER A 52 -4.86 -3.84 4.64
C SER A 52 -4.43 -2.84 5.74
N ILE A 53 -5.21 -1.79 5.99
CA ILE A 53 -5.02 -0.88 7.14
C ILE A 53 -5.00 -1.63 8.47
N PHE A 54 -5.99 -2.49 8.72
CA PHE A 54 -6.02 -3.27 9.97
C PHE A 54 -4.81 -4.19 10.11
N LEU A 55 -4.36 -4.83 9.02
CA LEU A 55 -3.14 -5.66 9.02
C LEU A 55 -1.89 -4.82 9.31
N GLY A 56 -1.75 -3.65 8.69
CA GLY A 56 -0.63 -2.74 8.91
C GLY A 56 -0.59 -2.18 10.34
N VAL A 57 -1.74 -1.82 10.91
CA VAL A 57 -1.83 -1.39 12.32
C VAL A 57 -1.50 -2.54 13.26
N ALA A 58 -2.00 -3.75 12.99
CA ALA A 58 -1.65 -4.93 13.78
C ALA A 58 -0.14 -5.23 13.70
N ALA A 59 0.51 -5.04 12.54
CA ALA A 59 1.96 -5.14 12.42
C ALA A 59 2.68 -4.12 13.32
N GLY A 60 2.22 -2.85 13.32
CA GLY A 60 2.72 -1.83 14.24
C GLY A 60 2.62 -2.25 15.71
N VAL A 61 1.45 -2.74 16.14
CA VAL A 61 1.24 -3.24 17.51
C VAL A 61 2.22 -4.38 17.82
N MET A 62 2.50 -5.29 16.88
CA MET A 62 3.46 -6.36 17.11
C MET A 62 4.90 -5.86 17.31
N PHE A 63 5.30 -4.78 16.63
CA PHE A 63 6.63 -4.18 16.80
C PHE A 63 6.84 -3.46 18.14
N TYR A 64 5.76 -3.19 18.89
CA TYR A 64 5.85 -2.69 20.26
C TYR A 64 6.60 -3.66 21.19
N PHE A 65 6.40 -4.97 21.01
CA PHE A 65 6.97 -5.96 21.93
C PHE A 65 8.45 -6.20 21.63
N ASN A 66 9.29 -6.22 22.67
CA ASN A 66 10.72 -6.52 22.56
C ASN A 66 11.00 -8.03 22.51
N ASP A 67 10.37 -8.72 21.57
CA ASP A 67 10.50 -10.17 21.36
C ASP A 67 10.59 -10.49 19.87
N MET A 68 11.50 -11.40 19.50
CA MET A 68 11.71 -11.79 18.12
C MET A 68 10.48 -12.44 17.50
N TYR A 69 9.72 -13.22 18.26
CA TYR A 69 8.51 -13.91 17.78
C TYR A 69 7.45 -12.90 17.35
N TYR A 70 7.13 -11.91 18.18
CA TYR A 70 6.17 -10.86 17.83
C TYR A 70 6.66 -10.02 16.66
N ASN A 71 7.95 -9.67 16.62
CA ASN A 71 8.52 -8.93 15.50
C ASN A 71 8.38 -9.69 14.17
N VAL A 72 8.62 -11.00 14.16
CA VAL A 72 8.44 -11.85 12.97
C VAL A 72 6.97 -11.87 12.52
N ILE A 73 6.02 -12.01 13.46
CA ILE A 73 4.59 -11.90 13.14
C ILE A 73 4.27 -10.52 12.55
N GLY A 74 4.81 -9.44 13.14
CA GLY A 74 4.65 -8.08 12.64
C GLY A 74 5.14 -7.93 11.19
N MET A 75 6.32 -8.48 10.87
CA MET A 75 6.83 -8.51 9.51
C MET A 75 5.91 -9.27 8.55
N PHE A 76 5.40 -10.45 8.95
CA PHE A 76 4.45 -11.21 8.14
C PHE A 76 3.15 -10.43 7.89
N LEU A 77 2.60 -9.80 8.92
CA LEU A 77 1.39 -8.96 8.80
C LEU A 77 1.62 -7.78 7.86
N LEU A 78 2.80 -7.14 7.91
CA LEU A 78 3.14 -6.03 7.04
C LEU A 78 3.29 -6.46 5.57
N ILE A 79 3.90 -7.62 5.32
CA ILE A 79 3.97 -8.22 3.97
C ILE A 79 2.57 -8.54 3.46
N TRP A 80 1.69 -9.05 4.33
CA TRP A 80 0.30 -9.32 3.98
C TRP A 80 -0.46 -8.02 3.67
N ALA A 81 -0.30 -6.98 4.48
CA ALA A 81 -0.90 -5.66 4.21
C ALA A 81 -0.51 -5.13 2.83
N ASN A 82 0.78 -5.15 2.47
CA ASN A 82 1.27 -4.78 1.13
C ASN A 82 0.68 -5.65 0.01
N THR A 83 0.47 -6.94 0.28
CA THR A 83 -0.17 -7.83 -0.68
C THR A 83 -1.62 -7.43 -0.94
N TYR A 84 -2.36 -7.01 0.09
CA TYR A 84 -3.75 -6.56 -0.05
C TYR A 84 -3.87 -5.20 -0.74
N ASP A 85 -2.95 -4.27 -0.45
CA ASP A 85 -2.85 -3.00 -1.18
C ASP A 85 -2.56 -3.22 -2.67
N SER A 86 -1.66 -4.15 -3.01
CA SER A 86 -1.49 -4.55 -4.42
C SER A 86 -2.78 -5.15 -5.01
N ALA A 87 -3.50 -5.97 -4.23
CA ALA A 87 -4.71 -6.65 -4.67
C ALA A 87 -5.91 -5.70 -4.87
N ASP A 88 -6.08 -4.65 -4.05
CA ASP A 88 -7.20 -3.72 -4.18
C ASP A 88 -7.14 -2.92 -5.49
N GLY A 89 -5.95 -2.46 -5.89
CA GLY A 89 -5.73 -1.70 -7.11
C GLY A 89 -5.90 -2.57 -8.34
N GLN A 90 -5.45 -3.83 -8.27
CA GLN A 90 -5.70 -4.83 -9.31
C GLN A 90 -7.18 -5.20 -9.39
N LEU A 91 -7.87 -5.35 -8.26
CA LEU A 91 -9.29 -5.64 -8.19
C LEU A 91 -10.12 -4.47 -8.75
N ALA A 92 -9.77 -3.22 -8.45
CA ALA A 92 -10.42 -2.03 -9.00
C ALA A 92 -10.33 -2.00 -10.54
N ARG A 93 -9.17 -2.39 -11.10
CA ARG A 93 -8.95 -2.50 -12.55
C ARG A 93 -9.76 -3.64 -13.17
N ILE A 94 -9.71 -4.83 -12.55
CA ILE A 94 -10.43 -6.03 -13.02
C ILE A 94 -11.95 -5.83 -12.99
N SER A 95 -12.46 -5.23 -11.90
CA SER A 95 -13.89 -5.05 -11.69
C SER A 95 -14.46 -3.78 -12.35
N GLY A 96 -13.60 -2.90 -12.88
CA GLY A 96 -13.98 -1.59 -13.42
C GLY A 96 -14.43 -0.59 -12.35
N LYS A 97 -14.26 -0.89 -11.06
CA LYS A 97 -14.70 -0.06 -9.93
C LYS A 97 -13.60 0.89 -9.45
N LYS A 98 -13.06 1.72 -10.35
CA LYS A 98 -12.13 2.79 -9.97
C LYS A 98 -12.93 3.96 -9.36
N SER A 99 -12.44 4.55 -8.27
CA SER A 99 -13.06 5.71 -7.64
C SER A 99 -12.02 6.64 -7.03
N ASP A 100 -12.30 7.94 -7.04
CA ASP A 100 -11.40 8.95 -6.47
C ASP A 100 -11.25 8.79 -4.95
N ILE A 101 -12.36 8.43 -4.28
CA ILE A 101 -12.37 8.12 -2.84
C ILE A 101 -11.49 6.91 -2.54
N GLY A 102 -11.58 5.85 -3.35
CA GLY A 102 -10.72 4.66 -3.20
C GLY A 102 -9.24 5.03 -3.35
N ARG A 103 -8.92 5.87 -4.34
CA ARG A 103 -7.54 6.32 -4.55
C ARG A 103 -7.00 7.20 -3.41
N ALA A 104 -7.83 8.07 -2.85
CA ALA A 104 -7.46 8.83 -1.66
C ALA A 104 -7.26 7.90 -0.45
N LEU A 105 -8.11 6.88 -0.31
CA LEU A 105 -8.01 5.88 0.76
C LEU A 105 -6.74 5.03 0.63
N ASP A 106 -6.33 4.63 -0.57
CA ASP A 106 -5.08 3.88 -0.80
C ASP A 106 -3.86 4.70 -0.32
N GLY A 107 -3.81 5.99 -0.65
CA GLY A 107 -2.74 6.88 -0.16
C GLY A 107 -2.73 7.03 1.37
N ILE A 108 -3.91 7.21 1.96
CA ILE A 108 -4.07 7.29 3.42
C ILE A 108 -3.70 5.96 4.11
N ALA A 109 -3.99 4.82 3.47
CA ALA A 109 -3.69 3.51 4.03
C ALA A 109 -2.18 3.34 4.29
N GLY A 110 -1.35 3.68 3.30
CA GLY A 110 0.10 3.66 3.44
C GLY A 110 0.59 4.55 4.59
N ASP A 111 0.12 5.79 4.67
CA ASP A 111 0.46 6.73 5.75
C ASP A 111 0.09 6.18 7.14
N LEU A 112 -1.08 5.54 7.27
CA LEU A 112 -1.53 4.93 8.51
C LEU A 112 -0.64 3.77 8.95
N TRP A 113 -0.13 2.95 8.03
CA TRP A 113 0.80 1.88 8.37
C TRP A 113 2.09 2.45 8.94
N PHE A 114 2.69 3.42 8.24
CA PHE A 114 3.93 4.06 8.69
C PHE A 114 3.76 4.76 10.03
N TYR A 115 2.68 5.51 10.20
CA TYR A 115 2.34 6.16 11.47
C TYR A 115 2.23 5.13 12.59
N SER A 116 1.50 4.04 12.37
CA SER A 116 1.33 2.99 13.37
C SER A 116 2.66 2.36 13.78
N ILE A 117 3.49 1.98 12.80
CA ILE A 117 4.81 1.39 13.06
C ILE A 117 5.68 2.35 13.87
N TYR A 118 5.76 3.62 13.47
CA TYR A 118 6.58 4.62 14.18
C TYR A 118 6.08 4.84 15.60
N PHE A 119 4.77 4.95 15.78
CA PHE A 119 4.14 5.14 17.08
C PHE A 119 4.47 4.01 18.05
N PHE A 120 4.31 2.75 17.64
CA PHE A 120 4.56 1.60 18.50
C PHE A 120 6.04 1.35 18.77
N ILE A 121 6.94 1.63 17.80
CA ILE A 121 8.39 1.62 18.03
C ILE A 121 8.78 2.73 19.03
N CYS A 122 8.19 3.92 18.94
CA CYS A 122 8.42 4.99 19.91
C CYS A 122 7.96 4.59 21.31
N LEU A 123 6.79 3.97 21.44
CA LEU A 123 6.29 3.46 22.71
C LEU A 123 7.24 2.42 23.32
N ARG A 124 7.77 1.51 22.51
CA ARG A 124 8.74 0.50 22.93
C ARG A 124 10.03 1.13 23.47
N LEU A 125 10.55 2.14 22.78
CA LEU A 125 11.83 2.77 23.09
C LEU A 125 11.72 3.92 24.10
N HIS A 126 10.51 4.40 24.41
CA HIS A 126 10.28 5.50 25.34
C HIS A 126 10.91 5.31 26.72
N PRO A 127 10.90 4.10 27.34
CA PRO A 127 11.56 3.90 28.64
C PRO A 127 13.07 4.16 28.59
N GLU A 128 13.72 3.93 27.45
CA GLU A 128 15.17 4.06 27.28
C GLU A 128 15.58 5.44 26.73
N TRP A 129 14.79 5.99 25.81
CA TRP A 129 15.10 7.23 25.08
C TRP A 129 14.26 8.44 25.51
N SER A 130 13.26 8.23 26.36
CA SER A 130 12.31 9.26 26.84
C SER A 130 11.67 10.03 25.67
N TYR A 131 11.58 11.36 25.74
CA TYR A 131 11.00 12.18 24.68
C TYR A 131 11.87 12.30 23.42
N ARG A 132 13.14 11.90 23.46
CA ARG A 132 14.07 12.04 22.33
C ARG A 132 13.66 11.15 21.14
N ILE A 133 13.12 9.95 21.42
CA ILE A 133 12.64 9.07 20.34
C ILE A 133 11.47 9.68 19.58
N TRP A 134 10.59 10.40 20.27
CA TRP A 134 9.45 11.08 19.65
C TRP A 134 9.88 12.23 18.76
N VAL A 135 10.89 13.01 19.19
CA VAL A 135 11.49 14.06 18.35
C VAL A 135 12.13 13.45 17.11
N LEU A 136 12.90 12.37 17.27
CA LEU A 136 13.52 11.67 16.14
C LEU A 136 12.47 11.13 15.18
N ALA A 137 11.41 10.51 15.69
CA ALA A 137 10.31 9.98 14.88
C ALA A 137 9.54 11.08 14.15
N ALA A 138 9.35 12.25 14.76
CA ALA A 138 8.74 13.40 14.11
C ALA A 138 9.58 13.91 12.93
N ILE A 139 10.90 14.02 13.12
CA ILE A 139 11.84 14.40 12.05
C ILE A 139 11.83 13.35 10.95
N ALA A 140 11.94 12.07 11.31
CA ALA A 140 11.93 10.96 10.36
C ALA A 140 10.61 10.92 9.57
N GLY A 141 9.46 11.11 10.23
CA GLY A 141 8.15 11.16 9.60
C GLY A 141 8.01 12.33 8.65
N PHE A 142 8.53 13.52 9.00
CA PHE A 142 8.55 14.68 8.11
C PHE A 142 9.43 14.46 6.88
N CYS A 143 10.62 13.88 7.06
CA CYS A 143 11.49 13.54 5.93
C CYS A 143 10.84 12.49 5.03
N HIS A 144 10.23 11.45 5.62
CA HIS A 144 9.55 10.39 4.89
C HIS A 144 8.38 10.93 4.06
N SER A 145 7.49 11.73 4.66
CA SER A 145 6.33 12.28 3.95
C SER A 145 6.74 13.18 2.78
N ARG A 146 7.79 14.00 2.96
CA ARG A 146 8.35 14.80 1.86
C ARG A 146 8.97 13.93 0.76
N GLN A 147 9.68 12.87 1.13
CA GLN A 147 10.27 11.96 0.16
C GLN A 147 9.20 11.22 -0.65
N ALA A 148 8.17 10.71 0.02
CA ALA A 148 7.03 10.05 -0.61
C ALA A 148 6.30 11.00 -1.57
N ALA A 149 5.97 12.21 -1.12
CA ALA A 149 5.30 13.21 -1.95
C ALA A 149 6.13 13.62 -3.18
N MET A 150 7.45 13.76 -3.03
CA MET A 150 8.34 14.02 -4.18
C MET A 150 8.38 12.85 -5.15
N ALA A 151 8.50 11.62 -4.65
CA ALA A 151 8.50 10.41 -5.48
C ALA A 151 7.21 10.30 -6.30
N ASP A 152 6.05 10.48 -5.66
CA ASP A 152 4.76 10.49 -6.33
C ASP A 152 4.63 11.61 -7.36
N TYR A 153 5.11 12.82 -7.03
CA TYR A 153 5.12 13.94 -7.96
C TYR A 153 5.93 13.60 -9.22
N TYR A 154 7.17 13.13 -9.08
CA TYR A 154 8.01 12.76 -10.23
C TYR A 154 7.42 11.60 -11.03
N ARG A 155 6.82 10.60 -10.36
CA ARG A 155 6.14 9.49 -11.02
C ARG A 155 4.98 9.98 -11.87
N ASN A 156 4.16 10.88 -11.33
CA ASN A 156 3.00 11.44 -12.04
C ASN A 156 3.42 12.34 -13.21
N VAL A 157 4.49 13.12 -13.06
CA VAL A 157 5.08 13.90 -14.16
C VAL A 157 5.61 12.98 -15.26
N HIS A 158 6.32 11.91 -14.90
CA HIS A 158 6.83 10.94 -15.86
C HIS A 158 5.70 10.26 -16.65
N LEU A 159 4.64 9.82 -15.95
CA LEU A 159 3.46 9.23 -16.55
C LEU A 159 2.72 10.21 -17.48
N PHE A 160 2.71 11.51 -17.15
CA PHE A 160 2.17 12.55 -18.02
C PHE A 160 2.92 12.67 -19.34
N PHE A 161 4.25 12.60 -19.31
CA PHE A 161 5.05 12.66 -20.54
C PHE A 161 4.92 11.40 -21.40
N LEU A 162 4.80 10.21 -20.78
CA LEU A 162 4.66 8.95 -21.52
C LEU A 162 3.27 8.76 -22.14
N ASN A 163 2.21 8.99 -21.37
CA ASN A 163 0.85 8.62 -21.75
C ASN A 163 -0.04 9.82 -22.09
N GLY A 164 0.52 11.03 -22.12
CA GLY A 164 -0.21 12.28 -22.30
C GLY A 164 -1.20 12.58 -21.16
N LYS A 165 -2.12 13.52 -21.40
CA LYS A 165 -3.15 13.96 -20.43
C LYS A 165 -4.06 12.82 -19.94
N SER A 166 -4.25 11.74 -20.70
CA SER A 166 -5.12 10.61 -20.33
C SER A 166 -4.46 9.56 -19.43
N GLY A 167 -3.13 9.56 -19.32
CA GLY A 167 -2.41 8.62 -18.46
C GLY A 167 -1.60 9.28 -17.35
N SER A 168 -1.67 10.62 -17.21
CA SER A 168 -1.25 11.26 -15.98
C SER A 168 -2.35 11.20 -14.95
N GLU A 169 -1.92 10.90 -13.74
CA GLU A 169 -2.75 10.80 -12.56
C GLU A 169 -3.19 12.19 -12.00
N LEU A 170 -2.87 13.29 -12.72
CA LEU A 170 -3.04 14.70 -12.34
C LEU A 170 -4.33 15.38 -12.84
N ASN A 171 -5.17 14.70 -13.63
CA ASN A 171 -6.29 15.33 -14.34
C ASN A 171 -7.68 15.19 -13.69
N HIS A 172 -7.77 14.82 -12.42
CA HIS A 172 -9.04 14.78 -11.69
C HIS A 172 -8.96 15.50 -10.33
N SER A 173 -8.31 16.67 -10.33
CA SER A 173 -8.36 17.64 -9.23
C SER A 173 -9.46 18.68 -9.47
#